data_AF-X1C9I2-F1
#
_entry.id   AF-X1C9I2-F1
#
_cell.length_a   1.000
_cell.length_b   1.000
_cell.length_c   1.000
_cell.angle_alpha   90.00
_cell.angle_beta   90.00
_cell.angle_gamma   90.00
#
_symmetry.space_group_name_H-M   'P 1'
#
loop_
_entity.id
_entity.type
_entity.pdbx_description
1 polymer ?
#
loop_
_entity_poly.entity_id
_entity_poly.type
_entity_poly.pdbx_seq_one_letter_code
_entity_poly.pdbx_strand_id
1 'polypeptide(L)' 'TECVGAHDEPQCELVCPADCIVPNPDFPETKEELMDKYEQLHN' A
#
# COMPACT_ATOMS: atom_id res chain seq x y z
N THR A 1 1.51 -1.89 3.07
CA THR A 1 0.46 -1.40 4.00
C THR A 1 0.10 0.05 3.70
N GLU A 2 0.56 0.58 2.56
CA GLU A 2 0.33 1.99 2.21
C GLU A 2 -0.10 2.08 0.73
N CYS A 3 -0.57 0.97 0.15
CA CYS A 3 -0.89 0.87 -1.27
C CYS A 3 -1.93 1.92 -1.69
N VAL A 4 -1.67 2.62 -2.80
CA VAL A 4 -2.56 3.62 -3.41
C VAL A 4 -2.82 3.30 -4.88
N GLY A 5 -3.79 3.99 -5.49
CA GLY A 5 -4.11 3.90 -6.93
C GLY A 5 -5.50 3.31 -7.18
N ALA A 6 -5.66 2.01 -6.96
CA ALA A 6 -6.95 1.32 -7.18
C ALA A 6 -8.01 1.67 -6.12
N HIS A 7 -7.59 1.91 -4.87
CA HIS A 7 -8.43 2.24 -3.73
C HIS A 7 -7.74 3.28 -2.85
N ASP A 8 -8.53 3.94 -2.00
CA ASP A 8 -8.02 4.99 -1.09
C ASP A 8 -7.26 4.41 0.12
N GLU A 9 -7.51 3.14 0.47
CA GLU A 9 -6.94 2.46 1.63
C GLU A 9 -6.46 1.02 1.30
N PRO A 10 -5.48 0.47 2.04
CA PRO A 10 -4.99 -0.89 1.85
C PRO A 10 -6.06 -1.95 2.11
N GLN A 11 -6.47 -2.67 1.05
CA GLN A 11 -7.55 -3.66 1.15
C GLN A 11 -7.18 -4.85 2.05
N CYS A 12 -5.89 -5.16 2.19
CA CYS A 12 -5.43 -6.22 3.08
C CYS A 12 -5.63 -5.89 4.56
N GLU A 13 -5.55 -4.61 4.95
CA GLU A 13 -5.77 -4.16 6.33
C GLU A 13 -7.25 -4.26 6.71
N LEU A 14 -8.16 -3.87 5.81
CA LEU A 14 -9.61 -3.91 6.04
C LEU A 14 -10.14 -5.32 6.38
N VAL A 15 -9.47 -6.36 5.88
CA VAL A 15 -9.89 -7.75 6.06
C VAL A 15 -9.02 -8.52 7.06
N CYS A 16 -7.98 -7.90 7.62
CA CYS A 16 -7.06 -8.58 8.53
C CYS A 16 -7.75 -8.86 9.88
N PRO A 17 -7.95 -10.13 10.27
CA PRO A 17 -8.66 -10.44 11.52
C PRO A 17 -7.82 -10.18 12.78
N ALA A 18 -6.50 -9.99 12.61
CA ALA A 18 -5.53 -9.86 13.69
C ALA A 18 -4.88 -8.47 13.78
N ASP A 19 -5.29 -7.54 12.90
CA ASP A 19 -4.76 -6.17 12.84
C ASP A 19 -3.21 -6.12 12.87
N CYS A 20 -2.57 -7.03 12.12
CA CYS A 20 -1.12 -7.27 12.20
C CYS A 20 -0.36 -6.72 10.99
N ILE A 21 -1.01 -5.93 10.15
CA ILE A 21 -0.45 -5.38 8.91
C ILE A 21 -0.06 -3.92 9.21
N VAL A 22 1.25 -3.67 9.31
CA VAL A 22 1.81 -2.35 9.67
C VAL A 22 2.87 -1.88 8.67
N PRO A 23 3.13 -0.56 8.55
CA PRO A 23 4.22 0.00 7.73
C PRO A 23 5.55 -0.70 7.95
N ASN A 24 6.22 -1.03 6.85
CA ASN A 24 7.52 -1.69 6.88
C ASN A 24 8.64 -0.64 7.02
N PRO A 25 9.36 -0.59 8.16
CA PRO A 25 10.38 0.43 8.39
C PRO A 25 11.59 0.31 7.46
N ASP A 26 11.84 -0.86 6.85
CA ASP A 26 12.95 -1.07 5.91
C ASP A 26 12.62 -0.56 4.51
N PHE A 27 11.35 -0.29 4.22
CA PHE A 27 10.85 0.18 2.93
C PHE A 27 9.90 1.37 3.12
N PRO A 28 10.41 2.51 3.62
CA PRO A 28 9.61 3.73 3.67
C PRO A 28 9.40 4.24 2.24
N GLU A 29 8.14 4.43 1.84
CA GLU A 29 7.79 4.94 0.53
C GLU A 29 6.85 6.14 0.68
N THR A 30 7.05 7.16 -0.13
CA THR A 30 6.14 8.29 -0.24
C THR A 30 4.90 7.90 -1.06
N LYS A 31 3.80 8.64 -0.89
CA LYS A 31 2.58 8.42 -1.67
C LYS A 31 2.81 8.55 -3.19
N GLU A 32 3.74 9.41 -3.59
CA GLU A 32 4.15 9.59 -4.99
C GLU A 32 4.87 8.34 -5.52
N GLU A 33 5.88 7.83 -4.82
CA GLU A 33 6.58 6.59 -5.18
C GLU A 33 5.64 5.37 -5.27
N LEU A 34 4.67 5.29 -4.35
CA LEU A 34 3.66 4.24 -4.35
C LEU A 34 2.70 4.36 -5.55
N MET A 35 2.36 5.57 -5.98
CA MET A 35 1.56 5.80 -7.19
C MET A 35 2.34 5.46 -8.45
N ASP A 36 3.60 5.88 -8.55
CA ASP A 36 4.47 5.53 -9.68
C ASP A 36 4.63 4.00 -9.82
N LYS A 37 4.82 3.29 -8.70
CA LYS A 37 4.86 1.82 -8.66
C LYS A 37 3.53 1.21 -9.13
N TYR A 38 2.40 1.77 -8.69
CA TYR A 38 1.08 1.34 -9.16
C TYR A 38 0.97 1.48 -10.68
N GLU A 39 1.30 2.64 -11.24
CA GLU A 39 1.25 2.88 -12.69
C GLU A 39 2.15 1.91 -13.47
N GLN A 40 3.35 1.63 -12.98
CA GLN A 40 4.27 0.66 -13.62
C GLN A 40 3.72 -0.77 -13.66
N LEU A 41 2.96 -1.20 -12.64
CA LEU A 41 2.42 -2.55 -12.54
C LEU A 41 1.12 -2.76 -13.33
N HIS A 42 0.42 -1.68 -13.69
CA HIS A 42 -0.88 -1.71 -14.37
C HIS A 42 -0.81 -1.28 -15.85
N ASN A 43 0.39 -1.02 -16.37
CA ASN A 43 0.69 -0.78 -17.78
C ASN A 43 1.07 -2.09 -18.49
#